data_AF-A0A2V8U1Z6-F1
#
_entry.id   AF-A0A2V8U1Z6-F1
#
_cell.length_a   1.000
_cell.length_b   1.000
_cell.length_c   1.000
_cell.angle_alpha   90.00
_cell.angle_beta   90.00
_cell.angle_gamma   90.00
#
_symmetry.space_group_name_H-M   'P 1'
#
loop_
_entity.id
_entity.type
_entity.pdbx_description
1 polymer ?
#
loop_
_entity_poly.entity_id
_entity_poly.type
_entity_poly.pdbx_seq_one_letter_code
_entity_poly.pdbx_strand_id
1 'polypeptide(L)'
;MLNSIVTADANLYQSIFRMLLAPLSWIPVMQRWLLNFFLSSSSDWVAVWKCTLLLLPVLLFVAAMWCTQLSLYTIPFRSARVKFAGMMVLSWWDAARAVWFYYIGLFRLVVVAVGWCLTLARLGLRLVMEALRQLFIAPFTFTGRLSKTYFRPGVPWIAFVMLLFWCLLEATIFTYTLFPTVSEVLADLVGMEAPRFAAPVLYLFLLMLILGSFACIQALLDSFRKRDFKLIVQMVL
;
A
#
# COMPACT_ATOMS: atom_id res chain seq x y z
N MET A 1 17.73 -72.31 -28.48
CA MET A 1 16.27 -72.50 -28.61
C MET A 1 15.48 -72.08 -27.37
N LEU A 2 15.93 -72.35 -26.14
CA LEU A 2 15.21 -71.87 -24.94
C LEU A 2 15.10 -70.34 -24.89
N ASN A 3 16.19 -69.62 -25.16
CA ASN A 3 16.20 -68.15 -25.14
C ASN A 3 15.29 -67.50 -26.20
N SER A 4 15.11 -68.12 -27.38
CA SER A 4 14.25 -67.60 -28.44
C SER A 4 12.76 -67.78 -28.14
N ILE A 5 12.41 -68.87 -27.43
CA ILE A 5 11.03 -69.14 -26.99
C ILE A 5 10.65 -68.17 -25.86
N VAL A 6 11.57 -67.95 -24.90
CA VAL A 6 11.38 -66.97 -23.81
C VAL A 6 11.22 -65.54 -24.35
N THR A 7 11.96 -65.15 -25.39
CA THR A 7 11.79 -63.83 -26.02
C THR A 7 10.50 -63.68 -26.82
N ALA A 8 10.04 -64.73 -27.49
CA ALA A 8 8.77 -64.70 -28.24
C ALA A 8 7.57 -64.59 -27.30
N ASP A 9 7.61 -65.32 -26.19
CA ASP A 9 6.56 -65.30 -25.16
C ASP A 9 6.53 -63.95 -24.42
N ALA A 10 7.70 -63.42 -24.04
CA ALA A 10 7.82 -62.10 -23.41
C ALA A 10 7.23 -60.96 -24.26
N ASN A 11 7.40 -61.02 -25.59
CA ASN A 11 6.84 -60.04 -26.53
C ASN A 11 5.30 -60.17 -26.66
N LEU A 12 4.76 -61.38 -26.57
CA LEU A 12 3.32 -61.64 -26.62
C LEU A 12 2.64 -61.13 -25.35
N TYR A 13 3.18 -61.46 -24.17
CA TYR A 13 2.72 -60.92 -22.90
C TYR A 13 2.76 -59.38 -22.88
N GLN A 14 3.84 -58.77 -23.38
CA GLN A 14 3.96 -57.32 -23.45
C GLN A 14 2.94 -56.69 -24.41
N SER A 15 2.59 -57.39 -25.50
CA SER A 15 1.60 -56.92 -26.49
C SER A 15 0.18 -56.99 -25.94
N ILE A 16 -0.19 -58.10 -25.28
CA ILE A 16 -1.49 -58.24 -24.59
C ILE A 16 -1.60 -57.20 -23.47
N PHE A 17 -0.54 -57.02 -22.69
CA PHE A 17 -0.52 -56.03 -21.62
C PHE A 17 -0.66 -54.60 -22.15
N ARG A 18 0.00 -54.25 -23.27
CA ARG A 18 -0.18 -52.97 -23.96
C ARG A 18 -1.59 -52.79 -24.51
N MET A 19 -2.21 -53.84 -25.04
CA MET A 19 -3.59 -53.79 -25.53
C MET A 19 -4.58 -53.59 -24.37
N LEU A 20 -4.39 -54.29 -23.25
CA LEU A 20 -5.22 -54.16 -22.05
C LEU A 20 -5.04 -52.78 -21.39
N LEU A 21 -3.82 -52.24 -21.38
CA LEU A 21 -3.51 -50.92 -20.86
C LEU A 21 -3.75 -49.79 -21.86
N ALA A 22 -4.10 -50.07 -23.11
CA ALA A 22 -4.29 -49.03 -24.12
C ALA A 22 -5.29 -47.95 -23.66
N PRO A 23 -6.44 -48.29 -23.05
CA PRO A 23 -7.37 -47.28 -22.49
C PRO A 23 -6.85 -46.56 -21.25
N LEU A 24 -5.81 -47.07 -20.58
CA LEU A 24 -5.18 -46.45 -19.40
C LEU A 24 -3.95 -45.60 -19.76
N SER A 25 -3.30 -45.91 -20.88
CA SER A 25 -2.00 -45.37 -21.28
C SER A 25 -1.98 -43.86 -21.54
N TRP A 26 -3.14 -43.27 -21.84
CA TRP A 26 -3.27 -41.84 -22.10
C TRP A 26 -3.37 -41.00 -20.80
N ILE A 27 -3.81 -41.57 -19.68
CA ILE A 27 -4.00 -40.84 -18.42
C ILE A 27 -2.67 -40.27 -17.88
N PRO A 28 -1.55 -41.02 -17.85
CA PRO A 28 -0.26 -40.47 -17.46
C PRO A 28 0.29 -39.40 -18.41
N VAL A 29 -0.10 -39.42 -19.69
CA VAL A 29 0.26 -38.35 -20.65
C VAL A 29 -0.51 -37.08 -20.31
N MET A 30 -1.82 -37.19 -20.08
CA MET A 30 -2.65 -36.07 -19.62
C MET A 30 -2.14 -35.48 -18.31
N GLN A 31 -1.77 -36.32 -17.33
CA GLN A 31 -1.22 -35.88 -16.06
C GLN A 31 0.10 -35.11 -16.24
N ARG A 32 1.00 -35.57 -17.11
CA ARG A 32 2.23 -34.83 -17.43
C ARG A 32 1.95 -33.48 -18.06
N TRP A 33 0.97 -33.41 -18.96
CA TRP A 33 0.56 -32.15 -19.57
C TRP A 33 0.01 -31.16 -18.53
N LEU A 34 -0.84 -31.63 -17.61
CA LEU A 34 -1.36 -30.84 -16.50
C LEU A 34 -0.23 -30.37 -15.57
N LEU A 35 0.65 -31.28 -15.14
CA LEU A 35 1.79 -30.93 -14.28
C LEU A 35 2.70 -29.90 -14.94
N ASN A 36 3.00 -30.07 -16.24
CA ASN A 36 3.77 -29.08 -16.99
C ASN A 36 3.05 -27.73 -17.04
N PHE A 37 1.73 -27.68 -17.17
CA PHE A 37 0.97 -26.43 -17.12
C PHE A 37 1.08 -25.69 -15.77
N PHE A 38 1.15 -26.43 -14.65
CA PHE A 38 1.38 -25.85 -13.32
C PHE A 38 2.84 -25.45 -13.09
N LEU A 39 3.79 -26.29 -13.52
CA LEU A 39 5.23 -26.08 -13.33
C LEU A 39 5.80 -25.01 -14.26
N SER A 40 5.24 -24.86 -15.47
CA SER A 40 5.56 -23.74 -16.37
C SER A 40 4.80 -22.49 -15.94
N SER A 41 5.43 -21.72 -15.05
CA SER A 41 4.95 -20.39 -14.70
C SER A 41 5.99 -19.33 -15.05
N SER A 42 5.56 -18.30 -15.77
CA SER A 42 6.39 -17.15 -16.14
C SER A 42 6.63 -16.19 -14.96
N SER A 43 5.80 -16.25 -13.92
CA SER A 43 5.87 -15.42 -12.73
C SER A 43 5.34 -16.17 -11.51
N ASP A 44 5.95 -15.91 -10.35
CA ASP A 44 5.57 -16.53 -9.07
C ASP A 44 4.11 -16.22 -8.70
N TRP A 45 3.63 -15.01 -8.98
CA TRP A 45 2.24 -14.61 -8.75
C TRP A 45 1.25 -15.39 -9.61
N VAL A 46 1.62 -15.69 -10.86
CA VAL A 46 0.80 -16.50 -11.76
C VAL A 46 0.75 -17.95 -11.27
N ALA A 47 1.84 -18.45 -10.68
CA ALA A 47 1.87 -19.80 -10.09
C ALA A 47 0.91 -19.90 -8.90
N VAL A 48 0.90 -18.89 -8.01
CA VAL A 48 -0.02 -18.84 -6.87
C VAL A 48 -1.47 -18.86 -7.35
N TRP A 49 -1.84 -18.03 -8.33
CA TRP A 49 -3.21 -18.02 -8.86
C TRP A 49 -3.60 -19.35 -9.52
N LYS A 50 -2.71 -19.95 -10.31
CA LYS A 50 -2.94 -21.28 -10.90
C LYS A 50 -3.19 -22.32 -9.80
N CYS A 51 -2.34 -22.37 -8.78
CA CYS A 51 -2.48 -23.31 -7.68
C CYS A 51 -3.77 -23.08 -6.88
N THR A 52 -4.07 -21.83 -6.50
CA THR A 52 -5.25 -21.52 -5.69
C THR A 52 -6.57 -21.66 -6.45
N LEU A 53 -6.58 -21.54 -7.78
CA LEU A 53 -7.83 -21.68 -8.55
C LEU A 53 -8.05 -23.08 -9.10
N LEU A 54 -6.99 -23.77 -9.52
CA LEU A 54 -7.12 -24.96 -10.37
C LEU A 54 -6.60 -26.24 -9.72
N LEU A 55 -5.78 -26.19 -8.66
CA LEU A 55 -5.15 -27.39 -8.10
C LEU A 55 -6.18 -28.41 -7.61
N LEU A 56 -7.15 -27.99 -6.79
CA LEU A 56 -8.15 -28.89 -6.22
C LEU A 56 -9.13 -29.41 -7.30
N PRO A 57 -9.68 -28.58 -8.20
CA PRO A 57 -10.48 -29.08 -9.32
C PRO A 57 -9.74 -30.06 -10.22
N VAL A 58 -8.47 -29.80 -10.54
CA VAL A 58 -7.68 -30.68 -11.42
C VAL A 58 -7.38 -32.01 -10.74
N LEU A 59 -7.04 -32.01 -9.45
CA LEU A 59 -6.78 -33.25 -8.71
C LEU A 59 -8.04 -34.12 -8.63
N LEU A 60 -9.21 -33.50 -8.39
CA LEU A 60 -10.50 -34.19 -8.42
C LEU A 60 -10.76 -34.78 -9.81
N PHE A 61 -10.54 -34.02 -10.88
CA PHE A 61 -10.71 -34.49 -12.25
C PHE A 61 -9.81 -35.69 -12.58
N VAL A 62 -8.53 -35.64 -12.19
CA VAL A 62 -7.59 -36.74 -12.38
C VAL A 62 -8.08 -37.99 -11.63
N ALA A 63 -8.49 -37.84 -10.37
CA ALA A 63 -9.05 -38.95 -9.58
C ALA A 63 -10.32 -39.52 -10.22
N ALA A 64 -11.24 -38.67 -10.67
CA ALA A 64 -12.47 -39.09 -11.35
C ALA A 64 -12.18 -39.86 -12.64
N MET A 65 -11.19 -39.43 -13.43
CA MET A 65 -10.76 -40.13 -14.64
C MET A 65 -10.18 -41.52 -14.33
N TRP A 66 -9.30 -41.63 -13.32
CA TRP A 66 -8.78 -42.92 -12.86
C TRP A 66 -9.89 -43.86 -12.39
N CYS A 67 -10.81 -43.37 -11.56
CA CYS A 67 -11.94 -44.18 -11.07
C CYS A 67 -12.86 -44.63 -12.21
N THR A 68 -13.15 -43.76 -13.19
CA THR A 68 -13.98 -44.09 -14.35
C THR A 68 -13.34 -45.19 -15.18
N GLN A 69 -12.05 -45.04 -15.50
CA GLN A 69 -11.34 -46.00 -16.34
C GLN A 69 -11.16 -47.35 -15.64
N LEU A 70 -10.80 -47.37 -14.36
CA LEU A 70 -10.74 -48.61 -13.57
C LEU A 70 -12.11 -49.28 -13.47
N SER A 71 -13.18 -48.50 -13.32
CA SER A 71 -14.52 -49.06 -13.24
C SER A 71 -14.98 -49.70 -14.55
N LEU A 72 -14.54 -49.18 -15.70
CA LEU A 72 -14.88 -49.68 -17.03
C LEU A 72 -14.46 -51.15 -17.20
N TYR A 73 -13.28 -51.53 -16.70
CA TYR A 73 -12.81 -52.92 -16.71
C TYR A 73 -13.67 -53.87 -15.87
N THR A 74 -14.38 -53.34 -14.87
CA THR A 74 -15.25 -54.15 -13.99
C THR A 74 -16.68 -54.32 -14.52
N ILE A 75 -17.08 -53.53 -15.51
CA ILE A 75 -18.44 -53.56 -16.09
C ILE A 75 -18.83 -54.94 -16.67
N PRO A 76 -18.00 -55.65 -17.45
CA PRO A 76 -18.42 -56.93 -18.02
C PRO A 76 -18.70 -58.00 -16.95
N PHE A 77 -18.03 -57.94 -15.81
CA PHE A 77 -18.18 -58.93 -14.72
C PHE A 77 -19.28 -58.57 -13.71
N ARG A 78 -19.89 -57.39 -13.82
CA ARG A 78 -20.87 -56.89 -12.84
C ARG A 78 -22.31 -57.23 -13.27
N SER A 79 -23.11 -57.73 -12.32
CA SER A 79 -24.52 -58.10 -12.53
C SER A 79 -25.45 -56.87 -12.60
N ALA A 80 -25.23 -55.86 -11.76
CA ALA A 80 -26.05 -54.64 -11.69
C ALA A 80 -25.53 -53.49 -12.59
N ARG A 81 -25.36 -53.74 -13.90
CA ARG A 81 -24.69 -52.80 -14.83
C ARG A 81 -25.39 -51.44 -14.94
N VAL A 82 -26.72 -51.42 -15.08
CA VAL A 82 -27.51 -50.19 -15.24
C VAL A 82 -27.48 -49.34 -13.98
N LYS A 83 -27.65 -49.98 -12.80
CA LYS A 83 -27.56 -49.28 -11.50
C LYS A 83 -26.18 -48.68 -11.29
N PHE A 84 -25.12 -49.40 -11.67
CA PHE A 84 -23.76 -48.90 -11.58
C PHE A 84 -23.51 -47.70 -12.50
N ALA A 85 -23.94 -47.77 -13.76
CA ALA A 85 -23.83 -46.64 -14.69
C ALA A 85 -24.57 -45.39 -14.15
N GLY A 86 -25.77 -45.57 -13.56
CA GLY A 86 -26.49 -44.48 -12.89
C GLY A 86 -25.71 -43.86 -11.72
N MET A 87 -25.14 -44.68 -10.84
CA MET A 87 -24.29 -44.17 -9.74
C MET A 87 -23.02 -43.48 -10.24
N MET A 88 -22.46 -43.92 -11.37
CA MET A 88 -21.28 -43.30 -11.98
C MET A 88 -21.61 -41.92 -12.55
N VAL A 89 -22.76 -41.75 -13.19
CA VAL A 89 -23.22 -40.44 -13.65
C VAL A 89 -23.51 -39.51 -12.47
N LEU A 90 -24.13 -40.03 -11.39
CA LEU A 90 -24.36 -39.26 -10.17
C LEU A 90 -23.06 -38.83 -9.49
N SER A 91 -22.03 -39.69 -9.44
CA SER A 91 -20.74 -39.30 -8.85
C SER A 91 -20.00 -38.24 -9.69
N TRP A 92 -20.13 -38.28 -11.02
CA TRP A 92 -19.66 -37.21 -11.91
C TRP A 92 -20.43 -35.90 -11.70
N TRP A 93 -21.73 -35.99 -11.45
CA TRP A 93 -22.54 -34.83 -11.09
C TRP A 93 -22.13 -34.24 -9.74
N ASP A 94 -21.89 -35.08 -8.73
CA ASP A 94 -21.39 -34.66 -7.42
C ASP A 94 -20.01 -34.03 -7.50
N ALA A 95 -19.12 -34.58 -8.32
CA ALA A 95 -17.82 -34.00 -8.64
C ALA A 95 -17.95 -32.58 -9.23
N ALA A 96 -18.83 -32.40 -10.22
CA ALA A 96 -19.09 -31.08 -10.80
C ALA A 96 -19.64 -30.09 -9.77
N ARG A 97 -20.58 -30.53 -8.91
CA ARG A 97 -21.10 -29.70 -7.81
C ARG A 97 -20.02 -29.33 -6.79
N ALA A 98 -19.12 -30.25 -6.46
CA ALA A 98 -18.01 -29.98 -5.55
C ALA A 98 -17.07 -28.90 -6.10
N VAL A 99 -16.73 -28.98 -7.40
CA VAL A 99 -15.94 -27.95 -8.09
C VAL A 99 -16.67 -26.61 -8.08
N TRP A 100 -17.98 -26.61 -8.30
CA TRP A 100 -18.79 -25.39 -8.25
C TRP A 100 -18.80 -24.74 -6.85
N PHE A 101 -19.03 -25.53 -5.79
CA PHE A 101 -19.01 -25.01 -4.42
C PHE A 101 -17.63 -24.52 -3.99
N TYR A 102 -16.56 -25.12 -4.49
CA TYR A 102 -15.21 -24.62 -4.29
C TYR A 102 -15.05 -23.18 -4.80
N TYR A 103 -15.51 -22.88 -6.02
CA TYR A 103 -15.46 -21.53 -6.57
C TYR A 103 -16.34 -20.54 -5.81
N ILE A 104 -17.56 -20.95 -5.41
CA ILE A 104 -18.42 -20.10 -4.56
C ILE A 104 -17.73 -19.79 -3.22
N GLY A 105 -17.12 -20.81 -2.60
CA GLY A 105 -16.39 -20.67 -1.35
C GLY A 105 -15.22 -19.70 -1.48
N LEU A 106 -14.46 -19.80 -2.57
CA LEU A 106 -13.37 -18.89 -2.89
C LEU A 106 -13.87 -17.45 -3.08
N PHE A 107 -14.95 -17.26 -3.84
CA PHE A 107 -15.55 -15.93 -4.03
C PHE A 107 -15.97 -15.31 -2.70
N ARG A 108 -16.61 -16.10 -1.83
CA ARG A 108 -16.99 -15.65 -0.48
C ARG A 108 -15.76 -15.25 0.34
N LEU A 109 -14.67 -16.00 0.26
CA LEU A 109 -13.41 -15.66 0.93
C LEU A 109 -12.89 -14.30 0.46
N VAL A 110 -12.88 -14.05 -0.86
CA VAL A 110 -12.44 -12.77 -1.43
C VAL A 110 -13.31 -11.62 -0.93
N VAL A 111 -14.64 -11.77 -0.95
CA VAL A 111 -15.57 -10.74 -0.46
C VAL A 111 -15.33 -10.44 1.02
N VAL A 112 -15.14 -11.48 1.84
CA VAL A 112 -14.82 -11.32 3.27
C VAL A 112 -13.48 -10.61 3.43
N ALA A 113 -12.43 -11.01 2.72
CA ALA A 113 -11.12 -10.39 2.80
C ALA A 113 -11.16 -8.89 2.43
N VAL A 114 -11.88 -8.53 1.37
CA VAL A 114 -12.11 -7.12 0.99
C VAL A 114 -12.84 -6.37 2.10
N GLY A 115 -13.87 -6.99 2.70
CA GLY A 115 -14.57 -6.43 3.85
C GLY A 115 -13.62 -6.11 5.01
N TRP A 116 -12.71 -7.02 5.33
CA TRP A 116 -11.71 -6.83 6.39
C TRP A 116 -10.68 -5.75 6.04
N CYS A 117 -10.22 -5.69 4.79
CA CYS A 117 -9.35 -4.60 4.34
C CYS A 117 -10.04 -3.24 4.49
N LEU A 118 -11.33 -3.13 4.15
CA LEU A 118 -12.10 -1.89 4.29
C LEU A 118 -12.36 -1.51 5.75
N THR A 119 -12.58 -2.47 6.65
CA THR A 119 -12.71 -2.17 8.08
C THR A 119 -11.39 -1.72 8.67
N LEU A 120 -10.29 -2.39 8.35
CA LEU A 120 -8.94 -1.99 8.78
C LEU A 120 -8.55 -0.61 8.25
N ALA A 121 -8.83 -0.32 6.97
CA ALA A 121 -8.57 1.00 6.39
C ALA A 121 -9.37 2.10 7.10
N ARG A 122 -10.66 1.86 7.40
CA ARG A 122 -11.49 2.82 8.15
C ARG A 122 -10.98 3.04 9.56
N LEU A 123 -10.52 1.99 10.24
CA LEU A 123 -9.90 2.12 11.56
C LEU A 123 -8.60 2.93 11.50
N GLY A 124 -7.74 2.65 10.52
CA GLY A 124 -6.51 3.41 10.29
C GLY A 124 -6.79 4.91 10.04
N LEU A 125 -7.77 5.23 9.18
CA LEU A 125 -8.16 6.61 8.91
C LEU A 125 -8.69 7.33 10.16
N ARG A 126 -9.51 6.67 10.99
CA ARG A 126 -10.00 7.25 12.25
C ARG A 126 -8.85 7.53 13.21
N LEU A 127 -7.92 6.60 13.37
CA LEU A 127 -6.73 6.77 14.22
C LEU A 127 -5.87 7.95 13.75
N VAL A 128 -5.63 8.06 12.44
CA VAL A 128 -4.88 9.19 11.86
C VAL A 128 -5.61 10.51 12.11
N MET A 129 -6.92 10.55 11.92
CA MET A 129 -7.72 11.76 12.10
C MET A 129 -7.76 12.20 13.57
N GLU A 130 -7.86 11.27 14.51
CA GLU A 130 -7.79 11.53 15.94
C GLU A 130 -6.39 12.00 16.36
N ALA A 131 -5.33 11.39 15.84
CA ALA A 131 -3.96 11.83 16.07
C ALA A 131 -3.73 13.25 15.53
N LEU A 132 -4.23 13.56 14.34
CA LEU A 132 -4.15 14.89 13.75
C LEU A 132 -4.90 15.92 14.59
N ARG A 133 -6.11 15.58 15.05
CA ARG A 133 -6.91 16.44 15.93
C ARG A 133 -6.20 16.71 17.25
N GLN A 134 -5.57 15.70 17.85
CA GLN A 134 -4.78 15.86 19.06
C GLN A 134 -3.55 16.74 18.82
N LEU A 135 -2.87 16.59 17.68
CA LEU A 135 -1.73 17.41 17.31
C LEU A 135 -2.12 18.89 17.09
N PHE A 136 -3.29 19.15 16.49
CA PHE A 136 -3.82 20.51 16.34
C PHE A 136 -4.28 21.11 17.67
N ILE A 137 -4.86 20.33 18.58
CA ILE A 137 -5.38 20.85 19.87
C ILE A 137 -4.27 20.98 20.92
N ALA A 138 -3.20 20.17 20.84
CA ALA A 138 -2.06 20.22 21.75
C ALA A 138 -1.46 21.65 21.94
N PRO A 139 -1.16 22.44 20.89
CA PRO A 139 -0.67 23.80 21.09
C PRO A 139 -1.69 24.72 21.77
N PHE A 140 -3.00 24.51 21.55
CA PHE A 140 -4.05 25.31 22.21
C PHE A 140 -4.20 24.98 23.70
N THR A 141 -4.02 23.72 24.11
CA THR A 141 -4.12 23.32 25.52
C THR A 141 -2.88 23.68 26.33
N PHE A 142 -1.69 23.59 25.73
CA PHE A 142 -0.44 24.03 26.36
C PHE A 142 -0.36 25.57 26.45
N THR A 143 -0.81 26.31 25.43
CA THR A 143 -0.84 27.79 25.46
C THR A 143 -1.89 28.34 26.43
N GLY A 144 -3.02 27.65 26.62
CA GLY A 144 -4.06 28.04 27.58
C GLY A 144 -3.65 27.95 29.06
N ARG A 145 -2.65 27.10 29.38
CA ARG A 145 -2.08 27.03 30.74
C ARG A 145 -1.03 28.12 30.99
N LEU A 146 -0.32 28.55 29.95
CA LEU A 146 0.62 29.68 30.02
C LEU A 146 -0.08 31.04 30.01
N SER A 147 -1.24 31.15 29.33
CA SER A 147 -1.98 32.42 29.20
C SER A 147 -2.65 32.89 30.50
N LYS A 148 -3.10 31.98 31.36
CA LYS A 148 -3.77 32.34 32.63
C LYS A 148 -2.85 33.02 33.64
N THR A 149 -1.55 32.83 33.55
CA THR A 149 -0.60 33.33 34.56
C THR A 149 -0.04 34.71 34.23
N TYR A 150 -0.08 35.18 32.96
CA TYR A 150 0.65 36.41 32.60
C TYR A 150 -0.05 37.47 31.74
N PHE A 151 -1.15 37.22 31.00
CA PHE A 151 -1.65 38.24 30.07
C PHE A 151 -3.17 38.49 30.17
N ARG A 152 -3.53 39.73 30.53
CA ARG A 152 -4.90 40.25 30.51
C ARG A 152 -5.48 40.22 29.08
N PRO A 153 -6.80 39.97 28.94
CA PRO A 153 -7.44 39.65 27.68
C PRO A 153 -7.60 40.90 26.82
N GLY A 154 -7.13 40.87 25.58
CA GLY A 154 -7.35 42.00 24.66
C GLY A 154 -6.58 41.97 23.34
N VAL A 155 -5.52 41.16 23.19
CA VAL A 155 -4.80 41.07 21.91
C VAL A 155 -5.38 39.92 21.08
N PRO A 156 -5.94 40.18 19.87
CA PRO A 156 -6.38 39.13 18.97
C PRO A 156 -5.16 38.30 18.55
N TRP A 157 -5.06 37.06 19.06
CA TRP A 157 -3.94 36.16 18.81
C TRP A 157 -3.68 35.92 17.31
N ILE A 158 -4.74 35.98 16.49
CA ILE A 158 -4.65 35.92 15.03
C ILE A 158 -3.81 37.08 14.47
N ALA A 159 -3.96 38.29 14.99
CA ALA A 159 -3.20 39.44 14.52
C ALA A 159 -1.71 39.31 14.87
N PHE A 160 -1.41 38.78 16.06
CA PHE A 160 -0.03 38.51 16.46
C PHE A 160 0.64 37.45 15.58
N VAL A 161 -0.02 36.31 15.34
CA VAL A 161 0.52 35.24 14.49
C VAL A 161 0.64 35.67 13.03
N MET A 162 -0.35 36.40 12.51
CA MET A 162 -0.34 36.93 11.15
C MET A 162 0.77 37.96 10.97
N LEU A 163 1.02 38.83 11.96
CA LEU A 163 2.13 39.79 11.93
C LEU A 163 3.49 39.09 12.02
N LEU A 164 3.64 38.09 12.89
CA LEU A 164 4.88 37.31 12.98
C LEU A 164 5.17 36.57 11.67
N PHE A 165 4.14 35.97 11.06
CA PHE A 165 4.24 35.34 9.75
C PHE A 165 4.59 36.36 8.66
N TRP A 166 3.96 37.53 8.66
CA TRP A 166 4.22 38.61 7.70
C TRP A 166 5.66 39.11 7.80
N CYS A 167 6.17 39.31 9.03
CA CYS A 167 7.55 39.71 9.26
C CYS A 167 8.56 38.67 8.76
N LEU A 168 8.27 37.37 8.92
CA LEU A 168 9.11 36.28 8.44
C LEU A 168 9.17 36.26 6.90
N LEU A 169 8.01 36.48 6.27
CA LEU A 169 7.87 36.55 4.82
C LEU A 169 8.61 37.78 4.26
N GLU A 170 8.44 38.94 4.89
CA GLU A 170 9.07 40.20 4.50
C GLU A 170 10.60 40.14 4.66
N ALA A 171 11.11 39.59 5.77
CA ALA A 171 12.54 39.35 5.96
C ALA A 171 13.12 38.43 4.87
N THR A 172 12.35 37.42 4.45
CA THR A 172 12.76 36.50 3.37
C THR A 172 12.85 37.24 2.03
N ILE A 173 11.81 38.00 1.67
CA ILE A 173 11.78 38.78 0.41
C ILE A 173 12.93 39.79 0.37
N PHE A 174 13.13 40.55 1.44
CA PHE A 174 14.20 41.55 1.47
C PHE A 174 15.60 40.94 1.48
N THR A 175 15.77 39.78 2.11
CA THR A 175 17.04 39.05 2.03
C THR A 175 17.32 38.66 0.58
N TYR A 176 16.36 38.07 -0.14
CA TYR A 176 16.55 37.71 -1.55
C TYR A 176 16.83 38.94 -2.44
N THR A 177 16.20 40.07 -2.15
CA THR A 177 16.32 41.27 -2.98
C THR A 177 17.62 42.04 -2.72
N LEU A 178 18.06 42.13 -1.45
CA LEU A 178 19.26 42.88 -1.05
C LEU A 178 20.53 42.04 -1.05
N PHE A 179 20.43 40.71 -1.15
CA PHE A 179 21.58 39.82 -1.23
C PHE A 179 22.63 40.25 -2.29
N PRO A 180 22.27 40.52 -3.56
CA PRO A 180 23.27 40.91 -4.57
C PRO A 180 23.96 42.24 -4.22
N THR A 181 23.20 43.25 -3.80
CA THR A 181 23.75 44.57 -3.44
C THR A 181 24.66 44.51 -2.22
N VAL A 182 24.24 43.79 -1.18
CA VAL A 182 25.07 43.62 0.03
C VAL A 182 26.30 42.78 -0.28
N SER A 183 26.18 41.75 -1.11
CA SER A 183 27.34 40.94 -1.50
C SER A 183 28.37 41.71 -2.33
N GLU A 184 27.93 42.65 -3.16
CA GLU A 184 28.80 43.50 -3.97
C GLU A 184 29.55 44.52 -3.09
N VAL A 185 28.84 45.21 -2.19
CA VAL A 185 29.46 46.13 -1.23
C VAL A 185 30.41 45.41 -0.28
N LEU A 186 30.06 44.21 0.18
CA LEU A 186 30.93 43.41 1.04
C LEU A 186 32.16 42.90 0.29
N ALA A 187 32.02 42.52 -0.99
CA ALA A 187 33.12 42.11 -1.84
C ALA A 187 34.07 43.28 -2.14
N ASP A 188 33.53 44.49 -2.35
CA ASP A 188 34.32 45.69 -2.61
C ASP A 188 35.06 46.19 -1.34
N LEU A 189 34.45 46.04 -0.15
CA LEU A 189 35.11 46.38 1.13
C LEU A 189 36.18 45.38 1.57
N VAL A 190 35.98 44.08 1.29
CA VAL A 190 36.83 42.99 1.82
C VAL A 190 37.80 42.44 0.77
N GLY A 191 37.57 42.73 -0.51
CA GLY A 191 38.42 42.30 -1.63
C GLY A 191 38.41 40.78 -1.90
N MET A 192 37.46 40.05 -1.32
CA MET A 192 37.33 38.59 -1.38
C MET A 192 35.89 38.20 -1.76
N GLU A 193 35.72 37.07 -2.47
CA GLU A 193 34.40 36.54 -2.81
C GLU A 193 33.53 36.27 -1.56
N ALA A 194 32.25 36.61 -1.65
CA ALA A 194 31.33 36.64 -0.53
C ALA A 194 31.27 35.29 0.24
N PRO A 195 31.45 35.28 1.58
CA PRO A 195 31.47 34.06 2.37
C PRO A 195 30.11 33.35 2.33
N ARG A 196 30.13 32.01 2.27
CA ARG A 196 28.95 31.12 2.14
C ARG A 196 27.88 31.31 3.24
N PHE A 197 28.24 31.97 4.35
CA PHE A 197 27.36 32.29 5.48
C PHE A 197 26.75 33.71 5.43
N ALA A 198 27.01 34.51 4.40
CA ALA A 198 26.47 35.88 4.30
C ALA A 198 24.93 35.89 4.21
N ALA A 199 24.32 34.93 3.52
CA ALA A 199 22.87 34.86 3.35
C ALA A 199 22.09 34.66 4.68
N PRO A 200 22.41 33.65 5.52
CA PRO A 200 21.70 33.47 6.79
C PRO A 200 21.98 34.58 7.82
N VAL A 201 23.17 35.19 7.81
CA VAL A 201 23.49 36.32 8.69
C VAL A 201 22.71 37.56 8.28
N LEU A 202 22.63 37.87 6.98
CA LEU A 202 21.83 38.97 6.45
C LEU A 202 20.34 38.78 6.78
N TYR A 203 19.83 37.54 6.64
CA TYR A 203 18.45 37.20 7.00
C TYR A 203 18.14 37.47 8.47
N LEU A 204 19.02 37.02 9.38
CA LEU A 204 18.81 37.19 10.81
C LEU A 204 18.89 38.68 11.21
N PHE A 205 19.83 39.42 10.63
CA PHE A 205 19.97 40.86 10.84
C PHE A 205 18.73 41.63 10.37
N LEU A 206 18.24 41.35 9.17
CA LEU A 206 17.01 41.97 8.64
C LEU A 206 15.78 41.60 9.46
N LEU A 207 15.65 40.33 9.85
CA LEU A 207 14.52 39.87 10.65
C LEU A 207 14.44 40.63 11.99
N MET A 208 15.58 40.84 12.65
CA MET A 208 15.62 41.63 13.88
C MET A 208 15.28 43.11 13.65
N LEU A 209 15.72 43.69 12.54
CA LEU A 209 15.45 45.08 12.17
C LEU A 209 13.96 45.29 11.86
N ILE A 210 13.34 44.39 11.10
CA ILE A 210 11.92 44.48 10.71
C ILE A 210 11.03 44.27 11.95
N LEU A 211 11.35 43.29 12.80
CA LEU A 211 10.66 43.12 14.09
C LEU A 211 10.73 44.39 14.96
N GLY A 212 11.90 45.03 15.02
CA GLY A 212 12.10 46.30 15.72
C GLY A 212 11.25 47.43 15.14
N SER A 213 11.19 47.55 13.81
CA SER A 213 10.39 48.57 13.11
C SER A 213 8.89 48.46 13.43
N PHE A 214 8.33 47.24 13.39
CA PHE A 214 6.93 47.01 13.74
C PHE A 214 6.64 47.29 15.22
N ALA A 215 7.59 46.99 16.12
CA ALA A 215 7.47 47.34 17.53
C ALA A 215 7.41 48.87 17.74
N CYS A 216 8.25 49.63 17.03
CA CYS A 216 8.24 51.09 17.07
C CYS A 216 6.95 51.68 16.49
N ILE A 217 6.45 51.16 15.36
CA ILE A 217 5.17 51.62 14.76
C ILE A 217 4.00 51.34 15.70
N GLN A 218 3.96 50.17 16.36
CA GLN A 218 2.92 49.87 17.34
C GLN A 218 2.99 50.77 18.56
N ALA A 219 4.19 51.02 19.09
CA ALA A 219 4.39 51.96 20.20
C ALA A 219 3.99 53.40 19.83
N LEU A 220 4.27 53.82 18.60
CA LEU A 220 3.90 55.12 18.07
C LEU A 220 2.37 55.25 17.91
N LEU A 221 1.73 54.25 17.30
CA LEU A 221 0.26 54.21 17.14
C LEU A 221 -0.46 54.19 18.49
N ASP A 222 0.05 53.43 19.45
CA ASP A 222 -0.49 53.41 20.82
C ASP A 222 -0.32 54.75 21.54
N SER A 223 0.77 55.47 21.28
CA SER A 223 1.02 56.81 21.85
C SER A 223 0.10 57.87 21.23
N PHE A 224 -0.13 57.83 19.92
CA PHE A 224 -1.10 58.71 19.25
C PHE A 224 -2.53 58.46 19.73
N ARG A 225 -2.91 57.19 19.93
CA ARG A 225 -4.24 56.82 20.40
C ARG A 225 -4.52 57.26 21.84
N LYS A 226 -3.47 57.41 22.66
CA LYS A 226 -3.56 57.90 24.04
C LYS A 226 -3.46 59.43 24.19
N ARG A 227 -3.15 60.19 23.12
CA ARG A 227 -3.03 61.67 23.12
C ARG A 227 -2.01 62.23 24.13
N ASP A 228 -1.00 61.45 24.50
CA ASP A 228 0.07 61.91 25.38
C ASP A 228 1.18 62.60 24.59
N PHE A 229 0.96 63.89 24.29
CA PHE A 229 1.86 64.73 23.48
C PHE A 229 3.29 64.83 24.03
N LYS A 230 3.50 64.57 25.32
CA LYS A 230 4.83 64.61 25.96
C LYS A 230 5.73 63.44 25.54
N LEU A 231 5.16 62.26 25.29
CA LEU A 231 5.90 61.10 24.76
C LEU A 231 6.17 61.21 23.26
N ILE A 232 5.26 61.84 22.51
CA ILE A 232 5.40 62.07 21.06
C ILE A 232 6.59 62.99 20.76
N VAL A 233 6.79 64.05 21.54
CA VAL A 233 7.92 64.98 21.35
C VAL A 233 9.25 64.34 21.71
N GLN A 234 9.30 63.47 22.72
CA GLN A 234 10.54 62.83 23.19
C GLN A 234 11.02 61.67 22.30
N MET A 235 10.16 61.16 21.41
CA MET A 235 10.52 60.14 20.41
C MET A 235 10.95 60.73 19.06
N VAL A 236 10.57 61.98 18.77
CA VAL A 236 10.86 62.67 17.50
C VAL A 236 12.13 63.52 17.56
N LEU A 237 12.51 63.99 18.76
CA LEU A 237 13.77 64.70 19.01
C LEU A 237 14.88 63.71 19.41
#